data_AF-A0AAU3PP13-F1
#
_entry.id   AF-A0AAU3PP13-F1
#
_cell.length_a   1.000
_cell.length_b   1.000
_cell.length_c   1.000
_cell.angle_alpha   90.00
_cell.angle_beta   90.00
_cell.angle_gamma   90.00
#
_symmetry.space_group_name_H-M   'P 1'
#
loop_
_entity.id
_entity.type
_entity.pdbx_description
1 polymer ?
#
loop_
_entity_poly.entity_id
_entity_poly.type
_entity_poly.pdbx_seq_one_letter_code
_entity_poly.pdbx_strand_id
1 'polypeptide(L)'
;MSILRSFATVVTAIVLIVILAACATDSPSGQADRQDKAAALSVITLHIPRDLWEQTSTGAGHKPIENPQRLTDEPNGMAAVELTGAQLVEYLQMLDFNAHGGFMAQDKELAATVYDTLASALDGMRAPPAPGVPAPEVTIDAAAVPKDPAPPK
;
A
#
# COMPACT_ATOMS: atom_id res chain seq x y z
N MET A 1 35.05 31.30 -35.80
CA MET A 1 34.52 30.69 -34.55
C MET A 1 33.04 31.00 -34.44
N SER A 2 32.15 30.07 -34.80
CA SER A 2 30.69 30.20 -34.58
C SER A 2 30.04 28.83 -34.52
N ILE A 3 30.54 27.96 -33.63
CA ILE A 3 29.95 26.64 -33.34
C ILE A 3 29.57 26.55 -31.85
N LEU A 4 29.20 27.68 -31.23
CA LEU A 4 28.98 27.72 -29.78
C LEU A 4 27.69 28.45 -29.39
N ARG A 5 26.60 28.25 -30.14
CA ARG A 5 25.29 28.83 -29.79
C ARG A 5 24.12 27.95 -30.25
N SER A 6 24.07 26.67 -29.90
CA SER A 6 22.86 25.86 -30.15
C SER A 6 22.63 24.65 -29.23
N PHE A 7 23.45 24.41 -28.19
CA PHE A 7 23.26 23.25 -27.31
C PHE A 7 22.50 23.54 -26.00
N ALA A 8 22.20 24.81 -25.70
CA ALA A 8 21.59 25.18 -24.43
C ALA A 8 20.05 25.04 -24.38
N THR A 9 19.38 24.87 -25.52
CA THR A 9 17.91 24.94 -25.57
C THR A 9 17.23 23.56 -25.57
N VAL A 10 17.94 22.47 -25.90
CA VAL A 10 17.35 21.12 -26.01
C VAL A 10 17.35 20.38 -24.67
N VAL A 11 18.31 20.66 -23.78
CA VAL A 11 18.42 19.95 -22.49
C VAL A 11 17.31 20.34 -21.50
N THR A 12 16.82 21.59 -21.54
CA THR A 12 15.80 22.08 -20.60
C THR A 12 14.41 21.48 -20.84
N ALA A 13 14.08 21.09 -22.08
CA ALA A 13 12.77 20.51 -22.40
C ALA A 13 12.64 19.05 -21.94
N ILE A 14 13.73 18.28 -21.94
CA ILE A 14 13.72 16.87 -21.52
C ILE A 14 13.58 16.74 -20.00
N VAL A 15 14.22 17.63 -19.23
CA VAL A 15 14.14 17.62 -17.75
C VAL A 15 12.71 17.90 -17.26
N LEU A 16 11.95 18.75 -17.95
CA LEU A 16 10.56 19.06 -17.58
C LEU A 16 9.58 17.90 -17.85
N ILE A 17 9.82 17.11 -18.89
CA ILE A 17 8.98 15.94 -19.21
C ILE A 17 9.23 14.80 -18.21
N VAL A 18 10.47 14.61 -17.75
CA VAL A 18 10.81 13.60 -16.75
C VAL A 18 10.24 13.93 -15.37
N ILE A 19 10.13 15.23 -15.01
CA ILE A 19 9.54 15.64 -13.72
C ILE A 19 8.03 15.41 -13.70
N LEU A 20 7.31 15.59 -14.81
CA LEU A 20 5.86 15.36 -14.88
C LEU A 20 5.49 13.86 -14.85
N ALA A 21 6.35 12.99 -15.38
CA ALA A 21 6.14 11.53 -15.33
C ALA A 21 6.38 10.94 -13.93
N ALA A 22 7.01 11.68 -13.01
CA ALA A 22 7.25 11.26 -11.64
C ALA A 22 6.13 11.69 -10.66
N CYS A 23 5.15 12.48 -11.10
CA CYS A 23 4.08 13.01 -10.24
C CYS A 23 2.71 12.33 -10.42
N ALA A 24 2.58 11.39 -11.36
CA ALA A 24 1.35 10.64 -11.58
C ALA A 24 1.55 9.19 -11.14
N THR A 25 1.67 8.96 -9.83
CA THR A 25 1.23 7.68 -9.28
C THR A 25 -0.29 7.68 -9.36
N ASP A 26 -0.85 6.91 -10.30
CA ASP A 26 -2.30 6.73 -10.45
C ASP A 26 -2.81 5.86 -9.30
N SER A 27 -2.94 6.46 -8.12
CA SER A 27 -3.61 5.83 -6.99
C SER A 27 -5.05 5.46 -7.39
N PRO A 28 -5.57 4.30 -6.96
CA PRO A 28 -6.93 3.88 -7.28
C PRO A 28 -7.98 4.93 -6.86
N SER A 29 -9.03 5.05 -7.66
CA SER A 29 -10.18 5.90 -7.31
C SER A 29 -10.75 5.48 -5.94
N GLY A 30 -11.02 6.45 -5.07
CA GLY A 30 -11.56 6.20 -3.73
C GLY A 30 -10.50 6.09 -2.62
N GLN A 31 -9.20 6.21 -2.94
CA GLN A 31 -8.11 6.15 -1.96
C GLN A 31 -8.32 7.10 -0.77
N ALA A 32 -8.70 8.36 -1.01
CA ALA A 32 -8.95 9.33 0.06
C ALA A 32 -10.10 8.92 0.99
N ASP A 33 -11.24 8.48 0.43
CA ASP A 33 -12.39 8.02 1.23
C ASP A 33 -12.04 6.79 2.08
N ARG A 34 -11.24 5.88 1.52
CA ARG A 34 -10.75 4.69 2.25
C ARG A 34 -9.81 5.07 3.39
N GLN A 35 -8.95 6.06 3.19
CA GLN A 35 -8.08 6.59 4.24
C GLN A 35 -8.90 7.29 5.34
N ASP A 36 -9.94 8.05 4.98
CA ASP A 36 -10.84 8.68 5.96
C ASP A 36 -11.59 7.62 6.79
N LYS A 37 -12.09 6.57 6.14
CA LYS A 37 -12.72 5.43 6.83
C LYS A 37 -11.74 4.68 7.74
N ALA A 38 -10.52 4.44 7.25
CA ALA A 38 -9.45 3.82 8.04
C ALA A 38 -9.11 4.67 9.28
N ALA A 39 -8.90 5.96 9.12
CA ALA A 39 -8.58 6.90 10.20
C ALA A 39 -9.68 6.96 11.27
N ALA A 40 -10.94 6.70 10.89
CA ALA A 40 -12.08 6.69 11.80
C ALA A 40 -12.19 5.41 12.64
N LEU A 41 -11.41 4.36 12.35
CA LEU A 41 -11.35 3.14 13.15
C LEU A 41 -10.44 3.32 14.37
N SER A 42 -10.87 2.81 15.52
CA SER A 42 -9.99 2.68 16.68
C SER A 42 -8.95 1.59 16.46
N VAL A 43 -9.40 0.42 15.98
CA VAL A 43 -8.60 -0.78 15.71
C VAL A 43 -9.28 -1.56 14.58
N ILE A 44 -8.49 -2.24 13.77
CA ILE A 44 -8.90 -3.32 12.85
C ILE A 44 -7.99 -4.53 13.08
N THR A 45 -8.52 -5.74 12.94
CA THR A 45 -7.71 -6.97 12.95
C THR A 45 -7.60 -7.54 11.55
N LEU A 46 -6.37 -7.78 11.10
CA LEU A 46 -6.08 -8.48 9.85
C LEU A 46 -5.65 -9.90 10.17
N HIS A 47 -6.34 -10.90 9.62
CA HIS A 47 -5.90 -12.29 9.60
C HIS A 47 -5.21 -12.54 8.28
N ILE A 48 -3.89 -12.62 8.29
CA ILE A 48 -3.06 -12.61 7.09
C ILE A 48 -1.91 -13.62 7.23
N PRO A 49 -1.46 -14.32 6.16
CA PRO A 49 -0.27 -15.14 6.21
C PRO A 49 0.90 -14.34 6.77
N ARG A 50 1.66 -14.95 7.68
CA ARG A 50 2.77 -14.29 8.37
C ARG A 50 3.77 -13.69 7.39
N ASP A 51 4.19 -14.50 6.42
CA ASP A 51 5.16 -14.10 5.40
C ASP A 51 4.61 -12.96 4.51
N LEU A 52 3.30 -12.96 4.26
CA LEU A 52 2.63 -11.92 3.47
C LEU A 52 2.63 -10.57 4.22
N TRP A 53 2.37 -10.60 5.53
CA TRP A 53 2.50 -9.40 6.38
C TRP A 53 3.93 -8.89 6.37
N GLU A 54 4.92 -9.75 6.59
CA GLU A 54 6.33 -9.35 6.63
C GLU A 54 6.79 -8.73 5.31
N GLN A 55 6.34 -9.30 4.18
CA GLN A 55 6.68 -8.77 2.86
C GLN A 55 6.02 -7.41 2.58
N THR A 56 4.77 -7.22 2.99
CA THR A 56 3.98 -6.02 2.62
C THR A 56 4.01 -4.90 3.66
N SER A 57 4.43 -5.18 4.89
CA SER A 57 4.62 -4.17 5.97
C SER A 57 5.91 -3.36 5.82
N THR A 58 6.68 -3.64 4.76
CA THR A 58 7.88 -2.90 4.37
C THR A 58 7.76 -2.47 2.91
N GLY A 59 8.41 -1.37 2.52
CA GLY A 59 8.34 -0.89 1.15
C GLY A 59 9.24 0.30 0.87
N ALA A 60 9.63 0.46 -0.39
CA ALA A 60 10.40 1.60 -0.85
C ALA A 60 9.66 2.92 -0.56
N GLY A 61 10.39 3.93 -0.09
CA GLY A 61 9.85 5.28 0.09
C GLY A 61 8.90 5.47 1.29
N HIS A 62 8.57 4.42 2.05
CA HIS A 62 7.75 4.49 3.26
C HIS A 62 8.49 3.95 4.47
N LYS A 63 8.14 4.44 5.67
CA LYS A 63 8.63 3.86 6.91
C LYS A 63 7.94 2.50 7.10
N PRO A 64 8.67 1.42 7.43
CA PRO A 64 8.05 0.14 7.70
C PRO A 64 7.08 0.23 8.89
N ILE A 65 6.02 -0.59 8.86
CA ILE A 65 5.14 -0.76 10.02
C ILE A 65 5.78 -1.78 10.95
N GLU A 66 6.83 -1.35 11.65
CA GLU A 66 7.66 -2.23 12.49
C GLU A 66 6.94 -2.70 13.75
N ASN A 67 5.96 -1.91 14.23
CA ASN A 67 5.25 -2.17 15.47
C ASN A 67 3.74 -1.92 15.24
N PRO A 68 3.01 -2.87 14.64
CA PRO A 68 1.55 -2.83 14.69
C PRO A 68 1.09 -2.78 16.15
N GLN A 69 -0.14 -2.32 16.41
CA GLN A 69 -0.67 -2.27 17.78
C GLN A 69 -0.57 -3.63 18.48
N ARG A 70 -0.80 -4.70 17.71
CA ARG A 70 -0.54 -6.07 18.15
C ARG A 70 -0.20 -6.94 16.96
N LEU A 71 0.67 -7.90 17.18
CA LEU A 71 0.98 -8.96 16.23
C LEU A 71 1.00 -10.28 17.01
N THR A 72 0.10 -11.19 16.64
CA THR A 72 -0.04 -12.50 17.29
C THR A 72 0.03 -13.57 16.23
N ASP A 73 0.91 -14.55 16.40
CA ASP A 73 0.97 -15.69 15.48
C ASP A 73 -0.27 -16.58 15.68
N GLU A 74 -0.84 -17.04 14.58
CA GLU A 74 -2.00 -17.92 14.52
C GLU A 74 -1.61 -19.30 13.95
N PRO A 75 -2.46 -20.34 14.13
CA PRO A 75 -2.21 -21.63 13.50
C PRO A 75 -2.08 -21.53 11.97
N ASN A 76 -1.42 -22.53 11.37
CA ASN A 76 -1.27 -22.69 9.92
C ASN A 76 -0.48 -21.58 9.21
N GLY A 77 0.42 -20.88 9.92
CA GLY A 77 1.27 -19.84 9.34
C GLY A 77 0.56 -18.51 9.10
N MET A 78 -0.59 -18.31 9.72
CA MET A 78 -1.30 -17.04 9.74
C MET A 78 -0.83 -16.16 10.90
N ALA A 79 -1.17 -14.89 10.86
CA ALA A 79 -0.98 -13.93 11.94
C ALA A 79 -2.21 -13.03 12.05
N ALA A 80 -2.58 -12.72 13.29
CA ALA A 80 -3.50 -11.65 13.63
C ALA A 80 -2.71 -10.36 13.85
N VAL A 81 -2.92 -9.38 12.97
CA VAL A 81 -2.31 -8.05 13.01
C VAL A 81 -3.37 -7.05 13.41
N GLU A 82 -3.27 -6.50 14.62
CA GLU A 82 -4.11 -5.38 15.04
C GLU A 82 -3.43 -4.06 14.62
N LEU A 83 -4.17 -3.23 13.87
CA LEU A 83 -3.73 -1.91 13.44
C LEU A 83 -4.68 -0.85 13.99
N THR A 84 -4.13 0.24 14.51
CA THR A 84 -4.91 1.47 14.72
C THR A 84 -5.35 2.06 13.38
N GLY A 85 -6.36 2.94 13.39
CA GLY A 85 -6.78 3.63 12.16
C GLY A 85 -5.64 4.38 11.46
N ALA A 86 -4.74 5.03 12.21
CA ALA A 86 -3.57 5.70 11.66
C ALA A 86 -2.58 4.72 11.00
N GLN A 87 -2.31 3.58 11.64
CA GLN A 87 -1.45 2.53 11.06
C GLN A 87 -2.08 1.91 9.81
N LEU A 88 -3.41 1.76 9.77
CA LEU A 88 -4.10 1.30 8.56
C LEU A 88 -3.96 2.31 7.41
N VAL A 89 -4.05 3.62 7.68
CA VAL A 89 -3.80 4.66 6.66
C VAL A 89 -2.39 4.55 6.10
N GLU A 90 -1.38 4.45 6.96
CA GLU A 90 0.02 4.27 6.55
C GLU A 90 0.19 2.99 5.72
N TYR A 91 -0.49 1.91 6.12
CA TYR A 91 -0.43 0.64 5.40
C TYR A 91 -1.06 0.75 4.00
N LEU A 92 -2.23 1.39 3.87
CA LEU A 92 -2.89 1.62 2.58
C LEU A 92 -2.03 2.48 1.65
N GLN A 93 -1.33 3.48 2.18
CA GLN A 93 -0.41 4.33 1.41
C GLN A 93 0.79 3.53 0.92
N MET A 94 1.38 2.71 1.79
CA MET A 94 2.52 1.86 1.42
C MET A 94 2.11 0.81 0.38
N LEU A 95 0.98 0.13 0.55
CA LEU A 95 0.46 -0.83 -0.41
C LEU A 95 0.15 -0.18 -1.76
N ASP A 96 -0.47 1.00 -1.76
CA ASP A 96 -0.74 1.77 -2.97
C ASP A 96 0.54 2.20 -3.68
N PHE A 97 1.55 2.68 -2.94
CA PHE A 97 2.85 3.00 -3.52
C PHE A 97 3.55 1.76 -4.09
N ASN A 98 3.51 0.64 -3.39
CA ASN A 98 4.12 -0.61 -3.85
C ASN A 98 3.40 -1.16 -5.11
N ALA A 99 2.09 -0.96 -5.23
CA ALA A 99 1.31 -1.35 -6.40
C ALA A 99 1.46 -0.38 -7.59
N HIS A 100 1.42 0.93 -7.33
CA HIS A 100 1.21 1.99 -8.33
C HIS A 100 2.32 3.05 -8.38
N GLY A 101 3.39 2.91 -7.59
CA GLY A 101 4.57 3.79 -7.51
C GLY A 101 5.46 3.85 -8.75
N GLY A 102 4.97 3.41 -9.92
CA GLY A 102 5.68 3.44 -11.19
C GLY A 102 6.94 2.56 -11.19
N PHE A 103 8.10 3.18 -11.36
CA PHE A 103 9.40 2.50 -11.42
C PHE A 103 9.96 2.14 -10.04
N MET A 104 9.45 2.75 -8.97
CA MET A 104 9.87 2.52 -7.57
C MET A 104 8.97 1.52 -6.84
N ALA A 105 7.87 1.11 -7.46
CA ALA A 105 6.96 0.13 -6.93
C ALA A 105 7.64 -1.24 -6.73
N GLN A 106 7.30 -1.93 -5.65
CA GLN A 106 7.84 -3.22 -5.25
C GLN A 106 6.69 -4.22 -5.07
N ASP A 107 6.90 -5.49 -5.43
CA ASP A 107 5.91 -6.55 -5.24
C ASP A 107 4.50 -6.16 -5.71
N LYS A 108 4.41 -5.53 -6.90
CA LYS A 108 3.20 -4.86 -7.42
C LYS A 108 1.92 -5.67 -7.27
N GLU A 109 1.94 -6.91 -7.75
CA GLU A 109 0.75 -7.78 -7.74
C GLU A 109 0.35 -8.18 -6.32
N LEU A 110 1.33 -8.40 -5.45
CA LEU A 110 1.13 -8.72 -4.05
C LEU A 110 0.49 -7.54 -3.31
N ALA A 111 1.09 -6.36 -3.45
CA ALA A 111 0.63 -5.14 -2.82
C ALA A 111 -0.77 -4.76 -3.32
N ALA A 112 -1.03 -4.89 -4.62
CA ALA A 112 -2.35 -4.66 -5.21
C ALA A 112 -3.40 -5.63 -4.64
N THR A 113 -3.08 -6.92 -4.53
CA THR A 113 -4.02 -7.92 -3.98
C THR A 113 -4.41 -7.61 -2.54
N VAL A 114 -3.42 -7.29 -1.69
CA VAL A 114 -3.68 -6.94 -0.29
C VAL A 114 -4.43 -5.62 -0.19
N TYR A 115 -4.03 -4.63 -0.99
CA TYR A 115 -4.73 -3.35 -1.09
C TYR A 115 -6.20 -3.53 -1.48
N ASP A 116 -6.50 -4.30 -2.52
CA ASP A 116 -7.85 -4.51 -3.04
C ASP A 116 -8.74 -5.21 -2.02
N THR A 117 -8.19 -6.16 -1.26
CA THR A 117 -8.92 -6.85 -0.18
C THR A 117 -9.31 -5.86 0.92
N LEU A 118 -8.37 -5.03 1.37
CA LEU A 118 -8.64 -3.97 2.36
C LEU A 118 -9.58 -2.90 1.82
N ALA A 119 -9.39 -2.47 0.57
CA ALA A 119 -10.22 -1.51 -0.12
C ALA A 119 -11.67 -1.99 -0.19
N SER A 120 -11.91 -3.26 -0.54
CA SER A 120 -13.24 -3.85 -0.56
C SER A 120 -13.89 -3.85 0.84
N ALA A 121 -13.14 -4.20 1.88
CA ALA A 121 -13.63 -4.16 3.26
C ALA A 121 -14.00 -2.72 3.68
N LEU A 122 -13.15 -1.74 3.38
CA LEU A 122 -13.38 -0.32 3.67
C LEU A 122 -14.55 0.25 2.86
N ASP A 123 -14.68 -0.10 1.59
CA ASP A 123 -15.77 0.32 0.73
C ASP A 123 -17.13 -0.21 1.22
N GLY A 124 -17.13 -1.41 1.84
CA GLY A 124 -18.30 -2.00 2.48
C GLY A 124 -18.73 -1.34 3.80
N MET A 125 -17.84 -0.58 4.46
CA MET A 125 -18.16 0.11 5.71
C MET A 125 -18.96 1.39 5.48
N ARG A 126 -20.14 1.46 6.11
CA ARG A 126 -21.01 2.65 6.06
C ARG A 126 -20.66 3.69 7.13
N ALA A 127 -20.24 3.22 8.30
CA ALA A 127 -19.85 4.05 9.43
C ALA A 127 -18.87 3.25 10.31
N PRO A 128 -18.00 3.92 11.09
CA PRO A 128 -17.15 3.25 12.07
C PRO A 128 -18.00 2.48 13.09
N PRO A 129 -17.50 1.35 13.64
CA PRO A 129 -18.19 0.64 14.71
C PRO A 129 -18.42 1.55 15.93
N ALA A 130 -19.60 1.42 16.54
CA ALA A 130 -19.89 2.13 17.78
C ALA A 130 -19.02 1.62 18.94
N PRO A 131 -18.74 2.43 19.98
CA PRO A 131 -17.99 1.99 21.14
C PRO A 131 -18.57 0.70 21.77
N GLY A 132 -17.73 -0.29 22.02
CA GLY A 132 -18.13 -1.58 22.60
C GLY A 132 -18.62 -2.62 21.58
N VAL A 133 -18.74 -2.25 20.30
CA VAL A 133 -18.86 -3.22 19.20
C VAL A 133 -17.48 -3.80 18.90
N PRO A 134 -17.36 -5.11 18.59
CA PRO A 134 -16.09 -5.70 18.17
C PRO A 134 -15.44 -4.91 17.04
N ALA A 135 -14.10 -4.86 17.05
CA ALA A 135 -13.34 -4.28 15.96
C ALA A 135 -13.66 -5.01 14.64
N PRO A 136 -13.60 -4.32 13.48
CA PRO A 136 -13.72 -4.99 12.20
C PRO A 136 -12.58 -5.98 12.02
N GLU A 137 -12.87 -7.10 11.38
CA GLU A 137 -11.89 -8.14 11.08
C GLU A 137 -11.88 -8.37 9.57
N VAL A 138 -10.68 -8.54 8.99
CA VAL A 138 -10.48 -8.82 7.57
C VAL A 138 -9.55 -10.01 7.45
N THR A 139 -9.97 -11.01 6.69
CA THR A 139 -9.13 -12.17 6.35
C THR A 139 -8.55 -11.99 4.95
N ILE A 140 -7.23 -12.14 4.82
CA ILE A 140 -6.50 -12.08 3.57
C ILE A 140 -5.89 -13.47 3.36
N ASP A 141 -6.44 -14.26 2.45
CA ASP A 141 -5.98 -15.63 2.22
C ASP A 141 -4.75 -15.70 1.30
N ALA A 142 -3.82 -16.60 1.58
CA ALA A 142 -2.67 -16.88 0.70
C ALA A 142 -3.08 -17.35 -0.71
N ALA A 143 -4.28 -17.92 -0.87
CA ALA A 143 -4.82 -18.33 -2.16
C ALA A 143 -5.32 -17.16 -3.01
N ALA A 144 -5.61 -16.01 -2.39
CA ALA A 144 -5.98 -14.79 -3.10
C ALA A 144 -4.76 -14.10 -3.72
N VAL A 145 -3.56 -14.42 -3.24
CA VAL A 145 -2.27 -13.88 -3.70
C VAL A 145 -1.73 -14.71 -4.88
N PRO A 146 -1.36 -14.07 -6.01
CA PRO A 146 -0.66 -14.76 -7.10
C PRO A 146 0.62 -15.43 -6.60
N LYS A 147 0.73 -16.75 -6.80
CA LYS A 147 1.95 -17.51 -6.51
C LYS A 147 3.00 -17.28 -7.61
N ASP A 148 3.69 -16.14 -7.60
CA ASP A 148 5.05 -15.96 -8.13
C ASP A 148 5.45 -14.46 -8.13
N PRO A 149 6.51 -14.04 -7.43
CA PRO A 149 7.39 -13.02 -7.99
C PRO A 149 8.31 -13.73 -8.97
N ALA A 150 8.15 -13.48 -10.28
CA ALA A 150 9.08 -13.98 -11.27
C ALA A 150 10.53 -13.72 -10.82
N PRO A 151 11.44 -14.71 -10.89
CA PRO A 151 12.82 -14.50 -10.46
C PRO A 151 13.43 -13.35 -11.28
N PRO A 152 14.23 -12.47 -10.65
CA PRO A 152 14.91 -11.41 -11.38
C PRO A 152 15.79 -12.04 -12.47
N LYS A 153 15.65 -11.55 -13.70
CA LYS A 153 16.58 -11.85 -14.80
C LYS A 153 17.87 -11.06 -14.63
#